data_AF-A0A7K1NQY0-F1
#
_entry.id   AF-A0A7K1NQY0-F1
#
_cell.length_a   1.000
_cell.length_b   1.000
_cell.length_c   1.000
_cell.angle_alpha   90.00
_cell.angle_beta   90.00
_cell.angle_gamma   90.00
#
_symmetry.space_group_name_H-M   'P 1'
#
loop_
_entity.id
_entity.type
_entity.pdbx_description
1 polymer ?
#
loop_
_entity_poly.entity_id
_entity_poly.type
_entity_poly.pdbx_seq_one_letter_code
_entity_poly.pdbx_strand_id
1 'polypeptide(L)'
;MSLLMGSIVVVAILFFVFEMLRRQKLREKYAVLWIVIGIGTLLLSAFPSVLEKASGLLGIQVPANLLFIMTLVLLVGVCLHLSREQSQAEDEVRILCEEVALLRADLADVRHRLKAVSTSGEEPENGQ
;
A
#
# COMPACT_ATOMS: atom_id res chain seq x y z
N MET A 1 30.11 -1.84 25.80
CA MET A 1 30.02 -0.98 24.59
C MET A 1 29.02 -1.55 23.57
N SER A 2 29.14 -2.84 23.21
CA SER A 2 28.35 -3.49 22.15
C SER A 2 26.82 -3.55 22.44
N LEU A 3 26.43 -3.76 23.70
CA LEU A 3 25.01 -3.82 24.11
C LEU A 3 24.30 -2.46 24.01
N LEU A 4 25.02 -1.35 24.22
CA LEU A 4 24.48 0.01 24.12
C LEU A 4 24.27 0.44 22.66
N MET A 5 25.16 0.00 21.76
CA MET A 5 24.97 0.22 20.32
C MET A 5 23.77 -0.57 19.79
N GLY A 6 23.59 -1.81 20.26
CA GLY A 6 22.42 -2.63 19.92
C GLY A 6 21.10 -1.98 20.36
N SER A 7 21.03 -1.44 21.59
CA SER A 7 19.81 -0.80 22.09
C SER A 7 19.49 0.51 21.35
N ILE A 8 20.50 1.31 21.01
CA ILE A 8 20.32 2.55 20.25
C ILE A 8 19.75 2.27 18.85
N VAL A 9 20.27 1.25 18.17
CA VAL A 9 19.77 0.87 16.84
C VAL A 9 18.32 0.39 16.92
N VAL A 10 17.98 -0.43 17.91
CA VAL A 10 16.61 -0.91 18.12
C VAL A 10 15.65 0.25 18.44
N VAL A 11 16.05 1.18 19.31
CA VAL A 11 15.25 2.36 19.64
C VAL A 11 15.10 3.30 18.44
N ALA A 12 16.15 3.48 17.64
CA ALA A 12 16.10 4.30 16.43
C ALA A 12 15.16 3.68 15.36
N ILE A 13 15.21 2.35 15.17
CA ILE A 13 14.30 1.64 14.28
C ILE A 13 12.86 1.74 14.79
N LEU A 14 12.62 1.50 16.09
CA LEU A 14 11.30 1.65 16.71
C LEU A 14 10.76 3.07 16.57
N PHE A 15 11.61 4.07 16.78
CA PHE A 15 11.24 5.48 16.63
C PHE A 15 10.91 5.82 15.18
N PHE A 16 11.71 5.34 14.21
CA PHE A 16 11.47 5.57 12.78
C PHE A 16 10.17 4.91 12.30
N VAL A 17 9.93 3.66 12.73
CA VAL A 17 8.67 2.94 12.53
C VAL A 17 7.49 3.71 13.12
N PHE A 18 7.63 4.18 14.37
CA PHE A 18 6.59 4.93 15.07
C PHE A 18 6.34 6.30 14.43
N GLU A 19 7.37 6.96 13.91
CA GLU A 19 7.25 8.24 13.21
C GLU A 19 6.57 8.06 11.85
N MET A 20 6.88 6.99 11.10
CA MET A 20 6.13 6.62 9.90
C MET A 20 4.66 6.33 10.20
N LEU A 21 4.37 5.70 11.35
CA LEU A 21 3.02 5.41 11.80
C LEU A 21 2.24 6.66 12.21
N ARG A 22 2.94 7.62 12.81
CA ARG A 22 2.35 8.85 13.36
C ARG A 22 2.23 9.96 12.32
N ARG A 23 2.97 9.94 11.21
CA ARG A 23 2.82 10.88 10.07
C ARG A 23 1.57 10.58 9.22
N GLN A 24 0.44 10.47 9.90
CA GLN A 24 -0.94 10.39 9.41
C GLN A 24 -1.19 11.13 8.08
N LYS A 25 -1.07 10.41 6.97
CA LYS A 25 -1.73 10.78 5.69
C LYS A 25 -2.30 9.59 4.92
N LEU A 26 -2.32 8.39 5.50
CA LEU A 26 -2.77 7.19 4.79
C LEU A 26 -3.69 6.35 5.71
N ARG A 27 -4.98 6.35 5.34
CA ARG A 27 -6.15 5.49 5.67
C ARG A 27 -5.96 4.45 6.79
N GLU A 28 -6.95 4.32 7.69
CA GLU A 28 -7.10 3.30 8.77
C GLU A 28 -6.50 1.90 8.50
N LYS A 29 -6.48 1.43 7.24
CA LYS A 29 -5.86 0.17 6.80
C LYS A 29 -4.38 0.01 7.18
N TYR A 30 -3.56 1.07 7.14
CA TYR A 30 -2.12 0.95 7.40
C TYR A 30 -1.79 0.69 8.88
N ALA A 31 -2.63 1.16 9.80
CA ALA A 31 -2.47 0.89 11.23
C ALA A 31 -2.62 -0.61 11.54
N VAL A 32 -3.54 -1.29 10.85
CA VAL A 32 -3.77 -2.74 11.01
C VAL A 32 -2.55 -3.54 10.56
N LEU A 33 -1.94 -3.18 9.42
CA LEU A 33 -0.74 -3.86 8.93
C LEU A 33 0.43 -3.74 9.92
N TRP A 34 0.64 -2.54 10.46
CA TRP A 34 1.69 -2.29 11.44
C TRP A 34 1.41 -2.95 12.79
N ILE A 35 0.14 -3.07 13.20
CA ILE A 35 -0.24 -3.88 14.37
C ILE A 35 0.08 -5.36 14.13
N VAL A 36 -0.19 -5.90 12.93
CA VAL A 36 0.16 -7.29 12.58
C VAL A 36 1.68 -7.50 12.58
N ILE A 37 2.44 -6.56 12.02
CA ILE A 37 3.91 -6.58 12.06
C ILE A 37 4.41 -6.49 13.50
N GLY A 38 3.84 -5.60 14.31
CA GLY A 38 4.17 -5.45 15.73
C GLY A 38 3.88 -6.72 16.52
N ILE A 39 2.72 -7.34 16.32
CA ILE A 39 2.35 -8.62 16.93
C ILE A 39 3.28 -9.73 16.46
N GLY A 40 3.59 -9.81 15.16
CA GLY A 40 4.55 -10.76 14.61
C GLY A 40 5.94 -10.60 15.23
N THR A 41 6.39 -9.35 15.41
CA THR A 41 7.68 -9.02 16.04
C THR A 41 7.67 -9.33 17.54
N LEU A 42 6.56 -9.08 18.23
CA LEU A 42 6.37 -9.42 19.64
C LEU A 42 6.34 -10.95 19.83
N LEU A 43 5.69 -11.67 18.93
CA LEU A 43 5.72 -13.13 18.83
C LEU A 43 7.14 -13.63 18.51
N LEU A 44 7.93 -12.96 17.68
CA LEU A 44 9.33 -13.33 17.49
C LEU A 44 10.16 -13.12 18.78
N SER A 45 9.96 -11.99 19.45
CA SER A 45 10.75 -11.56 20.61
C SER A 45 10.43 -12.37 21.87
N ALA A 46 9.16 -12.73 22.08
CA ALA A 46 8.72 -13.43 23.28
C ALA A 46 9.00 -14.96 23.24
N PHE A 47 9.49 -15.51 22.12
CA PHE A 47 9.50 -16.96 21.88
C PHE A 47 10.86 -17.68 21.87
N PRO A 48 11.98 -17.22 22.48
CA PRO A 48 13.21 -18.05 22.51
C PRO A 48 12.97 -19.43 23.16
N SER A 49 12.17 -19.50 24.23
CA SER A 49 11.85 -20.77 24.93
C SER A 49 10.83 -21.66 24.21
N VAL A 50 10.00 -21.11 23.32
CA VAL A 50 9.04 -21.90 22.53
C VAL A 50 9.70 -22.42 21.26
N LEU A 51 10.63 -21.65 20.70
CA LEU A 51 11.45 -22.00 19.56
C LEU A 51 12.34 -23.21 19.86
N GLU A 52 12.94 -23.29 21.06
CA GLU A 52 13.67 -24.48 21.52
C GLU A 52 12.77 -25.73 21.60
N LYS A 53 11.54 -25.59 22.12
CA LYS A 53 10.59 -26.71 22.18
C LYS A 53 10.10 -27.13 20.79
N ALA A 54 9.81 -26.16 19.93
CA ALA A 54 9.36 -26.40 18.57
C ALA A 54 10.48 -26.98 17.69
N SER A 55 11.73 -26.53 17.84
CA SER A 55 12.87 -27.10 17.12
C SER A 55 13.11 -28.55 17.53
N GLY A 56 12.92 -28.89 18.81
CA GLY A 56 12.94 -30.26 19.31
C GLY A 56 11.82 -31.13 18.72
N LEU A 57 10.60 -30.60 18.57
CA LEU A 57 9.46 -31.30 17.97
C LEU A 57 9.56 -31.48 16.45
N LEU A 58 10.10 -30.47 15.75
CA LEU A 58 10.23 -30.47 14.28
C LEU A 58 11.56 -31.09 13.79
N GLY A 59 12.46 -31.49 14.70
CA GLY A 59 13.77 -32.03 14.36
C GLY A 59 14.74 -31.00 13.78
N ILE A 60 14.49 -29.71 13.99
CA ILE A 60 15.33 -28.63 13.46
C ILE A 60 16.44 -28.34 14.47
N GLN A 61 17.68 -28.56 14.02
CA GLN A 61 18.87 -28.56 14.88
C GLN A 61 19.25 -27.16 15.39
N VAL A 62 18.88 -26.10 14.66
CA VAL A 62 19.21 -24.71 15.01
C VAL A 62 17.92 -23.89 15.13
N PRO A 63 17.55 -23.42 16.33
CA PRO A 63 16.35 -22.61 16.55
C PRO A 63 16.30 -21.36 15.65
N ALA A 64 17.45 -20.75 15.37
CA ALA A 64 17.56 -19.60 14.47
C ALA A 64 17.00 -19.87 13.05
N ASN A 65 17.04 -21.12 12.57
CA ASN A 65 16.51 -21.47 11.25
C ASN A 65 14.98 -21.41 11.21
N LEU A 66 14.30 -21.75 12.32
CA LEU A 66 12.84 -21.53 12.44
C LEU A 66 12.51 -20.03 12.39
N LEU A 67 13.25 -19.19 13.12
CA LEU A 67 13.05 -17.74 13.09
C LEU A 67 13.24 -17.20 11.68
N PHE A 68 14.24 -17.70 10.96
CA PHE A 68 14.50 -17.28 9.59
C PHE A 68 13.31 -17.61 8.67
N ILE A 69 12.81 -18.85 8.70
CA ILE A 69 11.64 -19.26 7.92
C ILE A 69 10.40 -18.45 8.31
N MET A 70 10.18 -18.23 9.61
CA MET A 70 8.99 -17.54 10.10
C MET A 70 9.01 -16.05 9.72
N THR A 71 10.19 -15.41 9.79
CA THR A 71 10.40 -14.05 9.29
C THR A 71 10.23 -13.98 7.77
N LEU A 72 10.72 -14.98 7.02
CA LEU A 72 10.56 -15.07 5.57
C LEU A 72 9.07 -15.15 5.19
N VAL A 73 8.31 -16.00 5.87
CA VAL A 73 6.85 -16.13 5.65
C VAL A 73 6.14 -14.81 5.99
N LEU A 74 6.50 -14.18 7.11
CA LEU A 74 5.95 -12.88 7.49
C LEU A 74 6.27 -11.82 6.43
N LEU A 75 7.51 -11.77 5.94
CA LEU A 75 7.95 -10.86 4.90
C LEU A 75 7.18 -11.07 3.59
N VAL A 76 7.02 -12.33 3.15
CA VAL A 76 6.19 -12.67 1.97
C VAL A 76 4.75 -12.22 2.18
N GLY A 77 4.18 -12.42 3.38
CA GLY A 77 2.84 -11.95 3.72
C GLY A 77 2.70 -10.43 3.58
N VAL A 78 3.70 -9.68 4.07
CA VAL A 78 3.77 -8.22 3.91
C VAL A 78 3.86 -7.84 2.43
N CYS A 79 4.75 -8.48 1.66
CA CYS A 79 4.87 -8.22 0.22
C CYS A 79 3.57 -8.49 -0.55
N LEU A 80 2.86 -9.58 -0.24
CA LEU A 80 1.56 -9.90 -0.84
C LEU A 80 0.49 -8.86 -0.47
N HIS A 81 0.52 -8.37 0.76
CA HIS A 81 -0.39 -7.30 1.17
C HIS A 81 -0.12 -6.00 0.40
N LEU A 82 1.15 -5.57 0.34
CA LEU A 82 1.54 -4.39 -0.44
C LEU A 82 1.18 -4.55 -1.92
N SER A 83 1.39 -5.74 -2.49
CA SER A 83 1.01 -6.04 -3.87
C SER A 83 -0.50 -5.90 -4.10
N ARG A 84 -1.33 -6.35 -3.17
CA ARG A 84 -2.79 -6.18 -3.27
C ARG A 84 -3.21 -4.71 -3.20
N GLU A 85 -2.61 -3.93 -2.31
CA GLU A 85 -2.89 -2.50 -2.21
C GLU A 85 -2.46 -1.75 -3.48
N GLN A 86 -1.27 -2.08 -4.00
CA GLN A 86 -0.76 -1.51 -5.24
C GLN A 86 -1.68 -1.82 -6.42
N SER A 87 -2.14 -3.07 -6.54
CA SER A 87 -3.05 -3.48 -7.61
C SER A 87 -4.40 -2.76 -7.55
N GLN A 88 -4.96 -2.55 -6.36
CA GLN A 88 -6.21 -1.81 -6.21
C GLN A 88 -6.06 -0.33 -6.60
N ALA A 89 -4.94 0.30 -6.23
CA ALA A 89 -4.69 1.68 -6.59
C ALA A 89 -4.52 1.86 -8.12
N GLU A 90 -3.89 0.90 -8.78
CA GLU A 90 -3.73 0.90 -10.24
C GLU A 90 -5.08 0.78 -10.97
N ASP A 91 -5.96 -0.10 -10.49
CA ASP A 91 -7.32 -0.26 -11.04
C ASP A 91 -8.15 1.02 -10.88
N GLU A 92 -8.08 1.69 -9.73
CA GLU A 92 -8.82 2.93 -9.46
C GLU A 92 -8.34 4.07 -10.38
N VAL A 93 -7.02 4.20 -10.57
CA VAL A 93 -6.43 5.16 -11.52
C VAL A 93 -6.88 4.87 -12.95
N ARG A 94 -6.94 3.58 -13.35
CA ARG A 94 -7.40 3.19 -14.68
C ARG A 94 -8.85 3.61 -14.91
N ILE A 95 -9.75 3.33 -13.98
CA ILE A 95 -11.16 3.72 -14.07
C ILE A 95 -11.30 5.25 -14.18
N LEU A 96 -10.58 5.99 -13.35
CA LEU A 96 -10.56 7.46 -13.41
C LEU A 96 -10.09 7.98 -14.78
N CYS A 97 -9.08 7.35 -15.38
CA CYS A 97 -8.61 7.71 -16.71
C CYS A 97 -9.68 7.46 -17.78
N GLU A 98 -10.39 6.33 -17.68
CA GLU A 98 -11.51 5.98 -18.58
C GLU A 98 -12.68 6.97 -18.43
N GLU A 99 -13.06 7.34 -17.20
CA GLU A 99 -14.10 8.35 -16.95
C GLU A 99 -13.71 9.73 -17.50
N VAL A 100 -12.46 10.16 -17.32
CA VAL A 100 -11.96 11.43 -17.88
C VAL A 100 -11.96 11.42 -19.40
N ALA A 101 -11.62 10.29 -20.03
CA ALA A 101 -11.66 10.15 -21.48
C ALA A 101 -13.09 10.28 -22.04
N LEU A 102 -14.07 9.62 -21.40
CA LEU A 102 -15.49 9.74 -21.71
C LEU A 102 -15.99 11.18 -21.56
N LEU A 103 -15.70 11.84 -20.43
CA LEU A 103 -16.10 13.23 -20.20
C LEU A 103 -15.54 14.18 -21.27
N ARG A 104 -14.30 13.96 -21.71
CA ARG A 104 -13.67 14.76 -22.77
C ARG A 104 -14.34 14.54 -24.13
N ALA A 105 -14.77 13.31 -24.43
CA ALA A 105 -15.50 13.00 -25.65
C ALA A 105 -16.87 13.69 -25.68
N ASP A 106 -17.63 13.61 -24.58
CA ASP A 106 -18.94 14.26 -24.47
C ASP A 106 -18.84 15.78 -24.60
N LEU A 107 -17.83 16.40 -23.97
CA LEU A 107 -17.57 17.83 -24.13
C LEU A 107 -17.22 18.22 -25.57
N ALA A 108 -16.50 17.37 -26.29
CA ALA A 108 -16.17 17.60 -27.69
C ALA A 108 -17.44 17.55 -28.56
N ASP A 109 -18.34 16.59 -28.34
CA ASP A 109 -19.62 16.50 -29.04
C ASP A 109 -20.51 17.72 -28.79
N VAL A 110 -20.68 18.10 -27.52
CA VAL A 110 -21.46 19.30 -27.14
C VAL A 110 -20.89 20.54 -27.83
N ARG A 111 -19.57 20.69 -27.85
CA ARG A 111 -18.91 21.83 -28.53
C ARG A 111 -19.13 21.80 -30.05
N HIS A 112 -19.16 20.62 -30.67
CA HIS A 112 -19.45 20.47 -32.09
C HIS A 112 -20.89 20.85 -32.42
N ARG A 113 -21.86 20.40 -31.60
CA ARG A 113 -23.28 20.77 -31.73
C ARG A 113 -23.50 22.27 -31.55
N LEU A 114 -22.83 22.88 -30.58
CA LEU A 114 -22.92 24.32 -30.35
C LEU A 114 -22.43 25.10 -31.58
N LYS A 115 -21.29 24.70 -32.18
CA LYS A 115 -20.78 25.30 -33.42
C LYS A 115 -21.79 25.17 -34.58
N ALA A 116 -22.40 24.00 -34.76
CA ALA A 116 -23.38 23.78 -35.82
C ALA A 116 -24.63 24.66 -35.68
N VAL A 117 -25.07 24.91 -34.43
CA VAL A 117 -26.16 25.84 -34.13
C VAL A 117 -25.75 27.29 -34.42
N SER A 118 -24.54 27.70 -34.01
CA SER A 118 -24.02 29.05 -34.29
C SER A 118 -23.87 29.32 -35.79
N THR A 119 -23.41 28.35 -36.59
CA THR A 119 -23.30 28.50 -38.04
C THR A 119 -24.63 28.50 -38.78
N SER A 120 -25.69 27.93 -38.20
CA SER A 120 -27.05 27.99 -38.78
C SER A 120 -27.76 29.32 -38.48
N GLY A 121 -27.29 30.09 -37.50
CA GLY A 121 -27.81 31.43 -37.19
C GLY A 121 -27.19 32.57 -38.01
N GLU A 122 -26.16 32.28 -38.82
CA GLU A 122 -25.49 33.23 -39.72
C GLU A 122 -25.96 33.10 -41.20
N GLU A 123 -27.10 32.46 -41.46
CA GLU A 123 -27.73 32.60 -42.79
C GLU A 123 -28.08 34.07 -43.01
N PRO A 124 -27.56 34.72 -44.07
CA PRO A 124 -27.77 36.13 -44.28
C PRO A 124 -29.24 36.36 -44.62
N GLU A 125 -29.94 37.06 -43.74
CA GLU A 125 -31.14 37.85 -44.06
C GLU A 125 -30.72 38.97 -45.02
N ASN A 126 -30.31 38.61 -46.24
CA ASN A 126 -30.09 39.52 -47.35
C ASN A 126 -30.72 38.89 -48.58
N GLY A 127 -32.03 38.99 -48.63
CA GLY A 127 -32.85 38.43 -49.68
C GLY A 127 -34.23 39.05 -49.68
N GLN A 128 -34.31 40.38 -49.64
CA GLN A 128 -35.35 41.19 -50.28
C GLN A 128 -34.99 42.67 -50.27
#